data_AF-A0A8J4WXE7-F1
#
_entry.id   AF-A0A8J4WXE7-F1
#
_cell.length_a   1.000
_cell.length_b   1.000
_cell.length_c   1.000
_cell.angle_alpha   90.00
_cell.angle_beta   90.00
_cell.angle_gamma   90.00
#
_symmetry.space_group_name_H-M   'P 1'
#
loop_
_entity.id
_entity.type
_entity.pdbx_description
1 polymer ?
#
loop_
_entity_poly.entity_id
_entity_poly.type
_entity_poly.pdbx_seq_one_letter_code
_entity_poly.pdbx_strand_id
1 'polypeptide(L)'
;MQSHQQHQTARRTTRLRFRSATKYAVIVAIPVERCEKPDQRMKMLKMIRHIFWVVMFLVLIHPTWAKDERSIRDLAKALTKLAPDIDPAEAEQISVTAHTTARKLARDYHVVLNPEFQAFLVNVGARKRGWCGHWAQDIGTRLKELKPRTLVLHWGVAYDHTSSENNCLVVTARNQPFKDGIILDGWRRAGRLFWCPVIKDDEYEVEQHYGHSGITAWKENMQWSAWLQDYEPGKPKSKMATDSKASSERDERGGNSDSRQPVTP
;
A
#
# COMPACT_ATOMS: atom_id res chain seq x y z
N MET A 1 85.36 83.29 41.10
CA MET A 1 84.39 84.41 40.99
C MET A 1 83.48 84.04 39.82
N GLN A 2 82.17 83.82 39.93
CA GLN A 2 81.16 84.14 40.92
C GLN A 2 80.15 82.98 40.99
N SER A 3 79.61 82.81 42.19
CA SER A 3 78.40 82.06 42.54
C SER A 3 77.16 82.74 41.94
N HIS A 4 76.14 81.99 41.52
CA HIS A 4 74.83 81.76 42.18
C HIS A 4 73.85 81.47 41.01
N GLN A 5 72.74 80.74 41.07
CA GLN A 5 71.89 80.14 42.11
C GLN A 5 71.00 79.15 41.33
N GLN A 6 71.03 77.85 41.60
CA GLN A 6 70.01 77.11 42.37
C GLN A 6 68.53 77.37 42.02
N HIS A 7 67.87 76.34 41.50
CA HIS A 7 66.50 75.98 41.87
C HIS A 7 66.45 74.49 42.25
N GLN A 8 66.11 74.24 43.52
CA GLN A 8 65.72 72.94 44.08
C GLN A 8 64.25 72.67 43.71
N THR A 9 63.76 71.44 43.55
CA THR A 9 63.27 70.48 44.58
C THR A 9 62.43 69.44 43.77
N ALA A 10 62.24 68.16 44.09
CA ALA A 10 62.07 67.50 45.37
C ALA A 10 62.40 65.99 45.25
N ARG A 11 62.84 65.41 46.37
CA ARG A 11 63.10 63.98 46.60
C ARG A 11 61.85 63.30 47.16
N ARG A 12 61.70 62.00 46.90
CA ARG A 12 61.17 61.04 47.89
C ARG A 12 61.99 59.74 47.89
N THR A 13 62.74 59.59 48.96
CA THR A 13 63.29 58.37 49.59
C THR A 13 62.16 57.38 49.96
N THR A 14 62.35 56.08 50.21
CA THR A 14 63.10 55.57 51.38
C THR A 14 63.28 54.03 51.37
N ARG A 15 64.55 53.62 51.55
CA ARG A 15 65.21 52.53 52.33
C ARG A 15 64.53 51.17 52.67
N LEU A 16 65.36 50.14 52.42
CA LEU A 16 65.70 48.91 53.20
C LEU A 16 65.01 48.62 54.54
N ARG A 17 64.63 47.34 54.78
CA ARG A 17 65.26 46.41 55.76
C ARG A 17 64.56 45.02 55.91
N PHE A 18 65.40 43.99 56.09
CA PHE A 18 65.36 42.83 57.03
C PHE A 18 64.30 41.68 57.00
N ARG A 19 64.86 40.46 56.90
CA ARG A 19 64.73 39.22 57.72
C ARG A 19 63.36 38.48 57.91
N SER A 20 63.43 37.18 57.59
CA SER A 20 63.07 36.00 58.41
C SER A 20 61.70 35.28 58.25
N ALA A 21 61.84 34.01 57.83
CA ALA A 21 61.22 32.78 58.37
C ALA A 21 59.78 32.32 57.98
N THR A 22 59.79 31.10 57.42
CA THR A 22 58.83 29.98 57.53
C THR A 22 57.53 30.08 56.72
N LYS A 23 57.27 29.07 55.86
CA LYS A 23 56.08 28.17 55.91
C LYS A 23 55.85 27.37 54.60
N TYR A 24 55.72 26.05 54.78
CA TYR A 24 54.93 25.03 54.05
C TYR A 24 54.79 25.12 52.53
N ALA A 25 55.40 24.17 51.82
CA ALA A 25 55.05 23.85 50.44
C ALA A 25 53.73 23.05 50.41
N VAL A 26 52.65 23.69 49.96
CA VAL A 26 51.38 23.03 49.64
C VAL A 26 51.54 22.36 48.28
N ILE A 27 51.48 21.02 48.23
CA ILE A 27 51.34 20.30 46.96
C ILE A 27 49.88 20.40 46.54
N VAL A 28 49.60 21.31 45.60
CA VAL A 28 48.31 21.37 44.91
C VAL A 28 48.33 20.32 43.80
N ALA A 29 47.60 19.22 43.99
CA ALA A 29 47.31 18.28 42.91
C ALA A 29 46.30 18.95 41.96
N ILE A 30 46.79 19.46 40.83
CA ILE A 30 45.93 19.95 39.75
C ILE A 30 45.32 18.71 39.07
N PRO A 31 43.99 18.56 39.01
CA PRO A 31 43.38 17.48 38.23
C PRO A 31 43.68 17.72 36.75
N VAL A 32 44.39 16.77 36.13
CA VAL A 32 44.58 16.75 34.68
C VAL A 32 43.21 16.52 34.05
N GLU A 33 42.60 17.59 33.52
CA GLU A 33 41.42 17.47 32.68
C GLU A 33 41.74 16.55 31.50
N ARG A 34 41.05 15.41 31.45
CA ARG A 34 41.14 14.46 30.35
C ARG A 34 40.62 15.15 29.09
N CYS A 35 41.53 15.57 28.21
CA CYS A 35 41.22 16.14 26.91
C CYS A 35 40.53 15.09 26.03
N GLU A 36 39.20 15.08 26.05
CA GLU A 36 38.41 14.24 25.15
C GLU A 36 38.41 14.88 23.75
N LYS A 37 39.12 14.24 22.83
CA LYS A 37 39.42 14.78 21.49
C LYS A 37 38.13 15.17 20.74
N PRO A 38 38.06 16.36 20.10
CA PRO A 38 36.86 16.85 19.39
C PRO A 38 36.40 15.93 18.25
N ASP A 39 37.32 15.16 17.67
CA ASP A 39 37.04 14.13 16.65
C ASP A 39 36.13 12.99 17.18
N GLN A 40 36.26 12.63 18.47
CA GLN A 40 35.43 11.59 19.09
C GLN A 40 33.99 12.05 19.32
N ARG A 41 33.79 13.31 19.72
CA ARG A 41 32.44 13.90 19.86
C ARG A 41 31.69 13.97 18.53
N MET A 42 32.39 14.32 17.45
CA MET A 42 31.82 14.38 16.11
C MET A 42 31.44 12.98 15.58
N LYS A 43 32.27 11.97 15.83
CA LYS A 43 31.97 10.56 15.50
C LYS A 43 30.77 10.05 16.30
N MET A 44 30.71 10.35 17.59
CA MET A 44 29.61 9.98 18.46
C MET A 44 28.29 10.65 18.06
N LEU A 45 28.28 11.95 17.72
CA LEU A 45 27.08 12.62 17.21
C LEU A 45 26.60 12.03 15.87
N LYS A 46 27.52 11.70 14.95
CA LYS A 46 27.16 11.06 13.68
C LYS A 46 26.56 9.67 13.90
N MET A 47 27.09 8.91 14.86
CA MET A 47 26.59 7.59 15.24
C MET A 47 25.22 7.66 15.93
N ILE A 48 25.03 8.57 16.89
CA ILE A 48 23.73 8.81 17.54
C ILE A 48 22.68 9.25 16.52
N ARG A 49 23.05 10.11 15.57
CA ARG A 49 22.16 10.52 14.47
C ARG A 49 21.78 9.33 13.60
N HIS A 50 22.73 8.46 13.23
CA HIS A 50 22.42 7.23 12.48
C HIS A 50 21.53 6.28 13.26
N ILE A 51 21.80 6.05 14.55
CA ILE A 51 20.97 5.21 15.42
C ILE A 51 19.56 5.82 15.52
N PHE A 52 19.43 7.13 15.68
CA PHE A 52 18.13 7.82 15.68
C PHE A 52 17.39 7.62 14.36
N TRP A 53 18.06 7.79 13.21
CA TRP A 53 17.45 7.53 11.89
C TRP A 53 17.03 6.06 11.74
N VAL A 54 17.84 5.10 12.19
CA VAL A 54 17.51 3.67 12.15
C VAL A 54 16.33 3.35 13.08
N VAL A 55 16.32 3.87 14.31
CA VAL A 55 15.23 3.67 15.27
C VAL A 55 13.95 4.33 14.77
N MET A 56 14.02 5.53 14.20
CA MET A 56 12.86 6.22 13.62
C MET A 56 12.31 5.45 12.41
N PHE A 57 13.18 4.89 11.56
CA PHE A 57 12.80 4.03 10.45
C PHE A 57 12.16 2.72 10.92
N LEU A 58 12.70 2.10 11.98
CA LEU A 58 12.10 0.91 12.61
C LEU A 58 10.72 1.25 13.21
N VAL A 59 10.57 2.34 13.95
CA VAL A 59 9.28 2.74 14.58
C VAL A 59 8.19 3.04 13.53
N LEU A 60 8.54 3.57 12.36
CA LEU A 60 7.55 3.84 11.29
C LEU A 60 7.06 2.59 10.53
N ILE A 61 7.79 1.47 10.56
CA ILE A 61 7.37 0.26 9.85
C ILE A 61 6.36 -0.56 10.66
N HIS A 62 6.38 -0.51 11.99
CA HIS A 62 5.48 -1.33 12.84
C HIS A 62 3.95 -1.11 12.69
N PRO A 63 3.42 0.12 12.52
CA PRO A 63 1.98 0.33 12.54
C PRO A 63 1.24 -0.23 11.33
N THR A 64 1.91 -0.34 10.16
CA THR A 64 1.28 -0.84 8.93
C THR A 64 1.04 -2.34 9.01
N TRP A 65 1.99 -3.11 9.57
CA TRP A 65 1.86 -4.56 9.78
C TRP A 65 0.81 -4.90 10.84
N ALA A 66 0.74 -4.13 11.92
CA ALA A 66 -0.26 -4.33 12.97
C ALA A 66 -1.70 -4.07 12.48
N LYS A 67 -1.88 -3.16 11.52
CA LYS A 67 -3.18 -2.84 10.92
C LYS A 67 -3.69 -3.95 10.00
N ASP A 68 -2.79 -4.54 9.19
CA ASP A 68 -3.13 -5.67 8.31
C ASP A 68 -3.58 -6.89 9.12
N GLU A 69 -2.87 -7.21 10.19
CA GLU A 69 -3.14 -8.36 11.05
C GLU A 69 -4.50 -8.22 11.77
N ARG A 70 -4.89 -7.00 12.12
CA ARG A 70 -6.24 -6.70 12.61
C ARG A 70 -7.30 -6.89 11.51
N SER A 71 -7.07 -6.34 10.32
CA SER A 71 -7.98 -6.46 9.19
C SER A 71 -8.22 -7.92 8.77
N ILE A 72 -7.17 -8.76 8.78
CA ILE A 72 -7.26 -10.19 8.51
C ILE A 72 -8.21 -10.87 9.51
N ARG A 73 -8.02 -10.63 10.82
CA ARG A 73 -8.89 -11.21 11.84
C ARG A 73 -10.32 -10.69 11.76
N ASP A 74 -10.50 -9.40 11.49
CA ASP A 74 -11.83 -8.78 11.45
C ASP A 74 -12.62 -9.25 10.22
N LEU A 75 -11.97 -9.41 9.06
CA LEU A 75 -12.59 -10.01 7.88
C LEU A 75 -12.96 -11.49 8.13
N ALA A 76 -12.06 -12.28 8.72
CA ALA A 76 -12.36 -13.68 9.04
C ALA A 76 -13.60 -13.79 9.93
N LYS A 77 -13.66 -12.97 10.99
CA LYS A 77 -14.85 -12.88 11.87
C LYS A 77 -16.09 -12.42 11.13
N ALA A 78 -15.98 -11.47 10.20
CA ALA A 78 -17.11 -10.99 9.42
C ALA A 78 -17.66 -12.09 8.51
N LEU A 79 -16.77 -12.84 7.84
CA LEU A 79 -17.13 -14.00 7.02
C LEU A 79 -17.82 -15.09 7.85
N THR A 80 -17.26 -15.47 9.01
CA THR A 80 -17.91 -16.45 9.91
C THR A 80 -19.28 -16.00 10.39
N LYS A 81 -19.55 -14.69 10.46
CA LYS A 81 -20.84 -14.14 10.89
C LYS A 81 -21.90 -14.09 9.79
N LEU A 82 -21.56 -14.40 8.54
CA LEU A 82 -22.55 -14.39 7.44
C LEU A 82 -23.65 -15.43 7.67
N ALA A 83 -23.32 -16.62 8.20
CA ALA A 83 -24.25 -17.70 8.51
C ALA A 83 -23.66 -18.66 9.55
N PRO A 84 -24.49 -19.37 10.34
CA PRO A 84 -24.03 -20.24 11.44
C PRO A 84 -23.31 -21.52 10.99
N ASP A 85 -23.46 -21.92 9.73
CA ASP A 85 -22.90 -23.14 9.13
C ASP A 85 -21.53 -22.93 8.47
N ILE A 86 -20.99 -21.71 8.53
CA ILE A 86 -19.68 -21.36 7.96
C ILE A 86 -18.56 -21.96 8.78
N ASP A 87 -17.62 -22.63 8.11
CA ASP A 87 -16.40 -23.13 8.72
C ASP A 87 -15.47 -21.95 9.07
N PRO A 88 -15.18 -21.70 10.37
CA PRO A 88 -14.29 -20.62 10.77
C PRO A 88 -12.88 -20.73 10.18
N ALA A 89 -12.39 -21.96 9.97
CA ALA A 89 -11.07 -22.19 9.37
C ALA A 89 -11.05 -21.80 7.89
N GLU A 90 -12.14 -22.07 7.16
CA GLU A 90 -12.31 -21.64 5.77
C GLU A 90 -12.38 -20.10 5.66
N ALA A 91 -13.15 -19.45 6.55
CA ALA A 91 -13.23 -18.00 6.62
C ALA A 91 -11.86 -17.34 6.90
N GLU A 92 -11.07 -17.94 7.81
CA GLU A 92 -9.70 -17.51 8.08
C GLU A 92 -8.79 -17.66 6.85
N GLN A 93 -8.85 -18.81 6.17
CA GLN A 93 -8.04 -19.06 4.96
C GLN A 93 -8.38 -18.08 3.83
N ILE A 94 -9.66 -17.79 3.60
CA ILE A 94 -10.09 -16.78 2.62
C ILE A 94 -9.53 -15.41 3.00
N SER A 95 -9.69 -15.01 4.27
CA SER A 95 -9.22 -13.71 4.73
C SER A 95 -7.71 -13.53 4.56
N VAL A 96 -6.92 -14.50 5.01
CA VAL A 96 -5.45 -14.49 4.88
C VAL A 96 -5.05 -14.47 3.41
N THR A 97 -5.66 -15.33 2.59
CA THR A 97 -5.31 -15.45 1.16
C THR A 97 -5.65 -14.18 0.39
N ALA A 98 -6.81 -13.56 0.64
CA ALA A 98 -7.18 -12.31 0.00
C ALA A 98 -6.21 -11.18 0.35
N HIS A 99 -5.87 -10.99 1.63
CA HIS A 99 -4.95 -9.94 2.08
C HIS A 99 -3.51 -10.17 1.58
N THR A 100 -3.01 -11.40 1.65
CA THR A 100 -1.64 -11.73 1.19
C THR A 100 -1.52 -11.61 -0.32
N THR A 101 -2.54 -12.06 -1.07
CA THR A 101 -2.58 -11.95 -2.53
C THR A 101 -2.66 -10.50 -2.97
N ALA A 102 -3.53 -9.68 -2.39
CA ALA A 102 -3.61 -8.24 -2.72
C ALA A 102 -2.25 -7.55 -2.55
N ARG A 103 -1.55 -7.81 -1.43
CA ARG A 103 -0.21 -7.24 -1.20
C ARG A 103 0.84 -7.75 -2.19
N LYS A 104 0.75 -9.01 -2.59
CA LYS A 104 1.62 -9.58 -3.62
C LYS A 104 1.37 -8.90 -4.96
N LEU A 105 0.11 -8.72 -5.36
CA LEU A 105 -0.28 -8.08 -6.61
C LEU A 105 0.17 -6.61 -6.69
N ALA A 106 0.16 -5.87 -5.57
CA ALA A 106 0.72 -4.52 -5.57
C ALA A 106 2.19 -4.47 -6.02
N ARG A 107 2.98 -5.47 -5.59
CA ARG A 107 4.38 -5.60 -6.01
C ARG A 107 4.49 -6.09 -7.45
N ASP A 108 3.72 -7.13 -7.79
CA ASP A 108 3.77 -7.76 -9.13
C ASP A 108 3.30 -6.80 -10.23
N TYR A 109 2.34 -5.91 -9.94
CA TYR A 109 1.85 -4.90 -10.87
C TYR A 109 2.68 -3.62 -10.88
N HIS A 110 3.70 -3.54 -10.01
CA HIS A 110 4.50 -2.35 -9.79
C HIS A 110 3.61 -1.12 -9.62
N VAL A 111 2.65 -1.20 -8.69
CA VAL A 111 1.68 -0.12 -8.46
C VAL A 111 2.43 1.11 -8.00
N VAL A 112 2.21 2.22 -8.70
CA VAL A 112 2.82 3.52 -8.42
C VAL A 112 1.71 4.55 -8.27
N LEU A 113 1.86 5.45 -7.29
CA LEU A 113 0.91 6.52 -6.99
C LEU A 113 -0.50 5.99 -6.66
N ASN A 114 -1.51 6.41 -7.42
CA ASN A 114 -2.92 6.13 -7.20
C ASN A 114 -3.45 5.05 -8.17
N PRO A 115 -4.46 4.26 -7.76
CA PRO A 115 -5.04 3.19 -8.57
C PRO A 115 -5.58 3.65 -9.93
N GLU A 116 -6.11 4.87 -10.02
CA GLU A 116 -6.54 5.48 -11.29
C GLU A 116 -5.38 5.71 -12.26
N PHE A 117 -4.23 6.16 -11.75
CA PHE A 117 -3.04 6.31 -12.58
C PHE A 117 -2.52 4.95 -13.06
N GLN A 118 -2.62 3.92 -12.23
CA GLN A 118 -2.31 2.55 -12.66
C GLN A 118 -3.24 2.10 -13.79
N ALA A 119 -4.54 2.40 -13.71
CA ALA A 119 -5.50 2.09 -14.79
C ALA A 119 -5.15 2.84 -16.08
N PHE A 120 -4.81 4.14 -15.99
CA PHE A 120 -4.30 4.91 -17.12
C PHE A 120 -3.05 4.28 -17.75
N LEU A 121 -2.07 3.88 -16.94
CA LEU A 121 -0.84 3.23 -17.42
C LEU A 121 -1.11 1.90 -18.15
N VAL A 122 -2.14 1.16 -17.75
CA VAL A 122 -2.58 -0.04 -18.46
C VAL A 122 -3.22 0.32 -19.80
N ASN A 123 -4.11 1.33 -19.82
CA ASN A 123 -4.81 1.77 -21.02
C ASN A 123 -3.86 2.28 -22.11
N VAL A 124 -2.79 2.99 -21.74
CA VAL A 124 -1.76 3.46 -22.70
C VAL A 124 -0.71 2.38 -23.03
N GLY A 125 -0.88 1.15 -22.54
CA GLY A 125 0.02 0.03 -22.82
C GLY A 125 1.36 0.06 -22.07
N ALA A 126 1.57 1.02 -21.17
CA ALA A 126 2.78 1.11 -20.34
C ALA A 126 2.83 0.04 -19.24
N ARG A 127 1.69 -0.60 -18.94
CA ARG A 127 1.56 -1.74 -18.02
C ARG A 127 0.66 -2.81 -18.61
N LYS A 128 1.00 -4.08 -18.37
CA LYS A 128 0.19 -5.22 -18.83
C LYS A 128 -1.00 -5.53 -17.91
N ARG A 129 -0.90 -5.18 -16.62
CA ARG A 129 -1.90 -5.47 -15.58
C ARG A 129 -2.01 -4.31 -14.59
N GLY A 130 -3.14 -4.24 -13.87
CA GLY A 130 -3.33 -3.22 -12.81
C GLY A 130 -4.72 -2.58 -12.70
N TRP A 131 -5.62 -2.73 -13.69
CA TRP A 131 -7.02 -2.31 -13.55
C TRP A 131 -7.83 -3.23 -12.63
N CYS A 132 -8.97 -2.76 -12.12
CA CYS A 132 -9.83 -3.45 -11.15
C CYS A 132 -10.13 -4.92 -11.50
N GLY A 133 -10.49 -5.22 -12.76
CA GLY A 133 -10.77 -6.58 -13.23
C GLY A 133 -9.60 -7.55 -13.05
N HIS A 134 -8.35 -7.09 -13.25
CA HIS A 134 -7.17 -7.93 -13.01
C HIS A 134 -6.96 -8.25 -11.53
N TRP A 135 -7.34 -7.35 -10.63
CA TRP A 135 -7.27 -7.61 -9.20
C TRP A 135 -8.32 -8.63 -8.77
N ALA A 136 -9.58 -8.44 -9.19
CA ALA A 136 -10.65 -9.39 -8.93
C ALA A 136 -10.33 -10.78 -9.48
N GLN A 137 -9.82 -10.86 -10.72
CA GLN A 137 -9.43 -12.13 -11.34
C GLN A 137 -8.29 -12.83 -10.59
N ASP A 138 -7.21 -12.13 -10.25
CA ASP A 138 -6.04 -12.79 -9.67
C ASP A 138 -6.24 -13.16 -8.20
N ILE A 139 -6.95 -12.31 -7.43
CA ILE A 139 -7.39 -12.67 -6.07
C ILE A 139 -8.38 -13.85 -6.16
N GLY A 140 -9.34 -13.78 -7.08
CA GLY A 140 -10.37 -14.80 -7.26
C GLY A 140 -9.78 -16.15 -7.63
N THR A 141 -8.75 -16.17 -8.47
CA THR A 141 -7.99 -17.38 -8.81
C THR A 141 -7.37 -18.02 -7.57
N ARG A 142 -6.75 -17.23 -6.69
CA ARG A 142 -6.14 -17.75 -5.45
C ARG A 142 -7.20 -18.25 -4.45
N LEU A 143 -8.33 -17.57 -4.33
CA LEU A 143 -9.43 -18.00 -3.45
C LEU A 143 -10.12 -19.26 -3.97
N LYS A 144 -10.31 -19.35 -5.29
CA LYS A 144 -10.87 -20.53 -5.96
C LYS A 144 -10.02 -21.79 -5.74
N GLU A 145 -8.69 -21.67 -5.65
CA GLU A 145 -7.81 -22.80 -5.32
C GLU A 145 -8.05 -23.39 -3.92
N LEU A 146 -8.63 -22.61 -2.99
CA LEU A 146 -9.00 -23.08 -1.65
C LEU A 146 -10.22 -24.02 -1.68
N LYS A 147 -10.99 -24.00 -2.78
CA LYS A 147 -12.20 -24.79 -2.99
C LYS A 147 -13.19 -24.67 -1.82
N PRO A 148 -13.66 -23.46 -1.48
CA PRO A 148 -14.53 -23.26 -0.33
C PRO A 148 -15.82 -24.09 -0.42
N ARG A 149 -16.22 -24.64 0.72
CA ARG A 149 -17.35 -25.54 0.91
C ARG A 149 -18.50 -24.88 1.66
N THR A 150 -18.27 -23.84 2.45
CA THR A 150 -19.33 -23.14 3.19
C THR A 150 -19.58 -21.72 2.66
N LEU A 151 -18.56 -21.12 2.05
CA LEU A 151 -18.61 -19.82 1.42
C LEU A 151 -18.71 -19.94 -0.11
N VAL A 152 -19.35 -18.95 -0.74
CA VAL A 152 -19.50 -18.84 -2.19
C VAL A 152 -18.82 -17.56 -2.69
N LEU A 153 -18.06 -17.70 -3.77
CA LEU A 153 -17.37 -16.59 -4.41
C LEU A 153 -18.22 -16.06 -5.58
N HIS A 154 -18.41 -14.75 -5.62
CA HIS A 154 -19.16 -14.04 -6.64
C HIS A 154 -18.30 -12.93 -7.25
N TRP A 155 -18.61 -12.57 -8.48
CA TRP A 155 -18.02 -11.41 -9.14
C TRP A 155 -18.96 -10.21 -9.04
N GLY A 156 -18.49 -9.12 -8.43
CA GLY A 156 -19.22 -7.87 -8.32
C GLY A 156 -18.76 -6.86 -9.37
N VAL A 157 -19.71 -6.17 -9.99
CA VAL A 157 -19.48 -5.04 -10.90
C VAL A 157 -20.29 -3.83 -10.43
N ALA A 158 -19.62 -2.70 -10.27
CA ALA A 158 -20.25 -1.40 -10.06
C ALA A 158 -20.14 -0.56 -11.34
N TYR A 159 -21.21 0.17 -11.68
CA TYR A 159 -21.27 1.06 -12.85
C TYR A 159 -20.78 0.43 -14.17
N ASP A 160 -21.27 -0.77 -14.45
CA ASP A 160 -20.94 -1.58 -15.64
C ASP A 160 -21.05 -0.77 -16.94
N HIS A 161 -20.05 -0.90 -17.81
CA HIS A 161 -19.93 -0.21 -19.10
C HIS A 161 -19.83 1.32 -19.04
N THR A 162 -19.38 1.87 -17.90
CA THR A 162 -19.10 3.31 -17.75
C THR A 162 -17.61 3.55 -17.48
N SER A 163 -17.17 4.81 -17.55
CA SER A 163 -15.80 5.19 -17.17
C SER A 163 -15.48 5.00 -15.69
N SER A 164 -16.50 4.77 -14.84
CA SER A 164 -16.37 4.49 -13.42
C SER A 164 -16.63 3.03 -13.06
N GLU A 165 -16.52 2.13 -14.04
CA GLU A 165 -16.67 0.71 -13.78
C GLU A 165 -15.63 0.20 -12.78
N ASN A 166 -16.09 -0.51 -11.75
CA ASN A 166 -15.22 -1.23 -10.83
C ASN A 166 -15.63 -2.69 -10.69
N ASN A 167 -14.63 -3.54 -10.57
CA ASN A 167 -14.79 -4.98 -10.46
C ASN A 167 -14.15 -5.45 -9.15
N CYS A 168 -14.87 -6.24 -8.38
CA CYS A 168 -14.38 -6.83 -7.13
C CYS A 168 -14.90 -8.25 -6.95
N LEU A 169 -14.45 -8.92 -5.89
CA LEU A 169 -15.08 -10.16 -5.45
C LEU A 169 -16.11 -9.86 -4.37
N VAL A 170 -17.14 -10.70 -4.30
CA VAL A 170 -18.09 -10.71 -3.18
C VAL A 170 -18.16 -12.12 -2.63
N VAL A 171 -18.14 -12.25 -1.30
CA VAL A 171 -18.24 -13.54 -0.61
C VAL A 171 -19.54 -13.59 0.17
N THR A 172 -20.28 -14.68 0.00
CA THR A 172 -21.55 -14.95 0.69
C THR A 172 -21.51 -16.32 1.36
N ALA A 173 -22.47 -16.58 2.25
CA ALA A 173 -22.82 -17.95 2.64
C ALA A 173 -23.59 -18.65 1.51
N ARG A 174 -23.66 -19.99 1.53
CA ARG A 174 -24.52 -20.71 0.58
C ARG A 174 -25.97 -20.26 0.70
N ASN A 175 -26.62 -20.08 -0.45
CA ASN A 175 -28.02 -19.63 -0.56
C ASN A 175 -28.29 -18.24 0.05
N GLN A 176 -27.24 -17.45 0.35
CA GLN A 176 -27.39 -16.07 0.76
C GLN A 176 -27.43 -15.14 -0.48
N PRO A 177 -28.30 -14.13 -0.51
CA PRO A 177 -28.33 -13.15 -1.59
C PRO A 177 -27.00 -12.38 -1.72
N PHE A 178 -26.61 -12.06 -2.96
CA PHE A 178 -25.38 -11.29 -3.25
C PHE A 178 -25.23 -10.01 -2.41
N LYS A 179 -26.33 -9.24 -2.25
CA LYS A 179 -26.35 -7.98 -1.48
C LYS A 179 -26.00 -8.16 0.01
N ASP A 180 -26.16 -9.35 0.56
CA ASP A 180 -25.88 -9.63 1.97
C ASP A 180 -24.43 -10.12 2.17
N GLY A 181 -23.65 -10.20 1.09
CA GLY A 181 -22.25 -10.59 1.10
C GLY A 181 -21.28 -9.49 1.52
N ILE A 182 -19.99 -9.85 1.49
CA ILE A 182 -18.86 -8.98 1.80
C ILE A 182 -18.00 -8.79 0.55
N ILE A 183 -17.75 -7.53 0.20
CA ILE A 183 -16.84 -7.10 -0.87
C ILE A 183 -15.40 -7.35 -0.46
N LEU A 184 -14.59 -7.85 -1.40
CA LEU A 184 -13.13 -7.90 -1.32
C LEU A 184 -12.55 -7.13 -2.52
N ASP A 185 -11.94 -5.98 -2.25
CA ASP A 185 -11.37 -5.09 -3.27
C ASP A 185 -9.88 -4.82 -2.96
N GLY A 186 -9.00 -5.40 -3.78
CA GLY A 186 -7.56 -5.17 -3.69
C GLY A 186 -7.07 -3.94 -4.44
N TRP A 187 -7.89 -3.39 -5.35
CA TRP A 187 -7.49 -2.32 -6.26
C TRP A 187 -7.60 -0.95 -5.59
N ARG A 188 -8.73 -0.68 -4.92
CA ARG A 188 -9.10 0.66 -4.41
C ARG A 188 -8.07 1.29 -3.47
N ARG A 189 -7.36 0.47 -2.71
CA ARG A 189 -6.30 0.91 -1.78
C ARG A 189 -4.93 0.34 -2.15
N ALA A 190 -4.68 0.12 -3.45
CA ALA A 190 -3.38 -0.24 -4.01
C ALA A 190 -2.72 -1.47 -3.33
N GLY A 191 -3.50 -2.52 -3.11
CA GLY A 191 -3.06 -3.79 -2.51
C GLY A 191 -3.14 -3.89 -1.00
N ARG A 192 -3.55 -2.82 -0.31
CA ARG A 192 -4.19 -2.99 1.01
C ARG A 192 -5.61 -3.44 0.76
N LEU A 193 -5.96 -4.67 1.14
CA LEU A 193 -7.31 -5.19 0.89
C LEU A 193 -8.35 -4.31 1.59
N PHE A 194 -9.28 -3.78 0.80
CA PHE A 194 -10.49 -3.16 1.29
C PHE A 194 -11.61 -4.20 1.33
N TRP A 195 -12.42 -4.15 2.39
CA TRP A 195 -13.59 -5.01 2.51
C TRP A 195 -14.67 -4.33 3.34
N CYS A 196 -15.93 -4.56 2.95
CA CYS A 196 -17.12 -4.08 3.63
C CYS A 196 -18.33 -4.94 3.22
N PRO A 197 -19.44 -4.93 3.97
CA PRO A 197 -20.71 -5.48 3.48
C PRO A 197 -21.15 -4.74 2.22
N VAL A 198 -21.70 -5.45 1.23
CA VAL A 198 -22.10 -4.86 -0.07
C VAL A 198 -23.04 -3.66 0.11
N ILE A 199 -24.04 -3.78 1.00
CA ILE A 199 -25.00 -2.70 1.30
C ILE A 199 -24.40 -1.51 2.08
N LYS A 200 -23.12 -1.55 2.45
CA LYS A 200 -22.44 -0.50 3.22
C LYS A 200 -21.25 0.10 2.47
N ASP A 201 -21.13 -0.12 1.16
CA ASP A 201 -20.06 0.49 0.36
C ASP A 201 -20.40 1.92 -0.05
N ASP A 202 -20.49 2.81 0.95
CA ASP A 202 -20.75 4.24 0.80
C ASP A 202 -19.60 4.98 0.09
N GLU A 203 -18.37 4.48 0.19
CA GLU A 203 -17.20 5.06 -0.45
C GLU A 203 -17.33 5.11 -1.98
N TYR A 204 -17.96 4.11 -2.59
CA TYR A 204 -18.27 4.13 -4.04
C TYR A 204 -19.39 5.13 -4.39
N GLU A 205 -20.22 5.49 -3.43
CA GLU A 205 -21.26 6.51 -3.63
C GLU A 205 -20.67 7.92 -3.66
N VAL A 206 -19.58 8.15 -2.93
CA VAL A 206 -19.02 9.50 -2.71
C VAL A 206 -17.79 9.78 -3.59
N GLU A 207 -16.89 8.81 -3.79
CA GLU A 207 -15.59 9.07 -4.43
C GLU A 207 -15.66 9.18 -5.96
N GLN A 208 -16.68 8.62 -6.63
CA GLN A 208 -16.65 8.47 -8.09
C GLN A 208 -17.61 9.37 -8.90
N HIS A 209 -18.75 9.89 -8.41
CA HIS A 209 -19.65 10.68 -9.28
C HIS A 209 -20.54 11.74 -8.61
N TYR A 210 -20.61 12.89 -9.30
CA TYR A 210 -21.67 13.90 -9.22
C TYR A 210 -23.05 13.27 -9.49
N GLY A 211 -23.87 13.08 -8.45
CA GLY A 211 -25.34 13.08 -8.59
C GLY A 211 -26.08 11.74 -8.68
N HIS A 212 -25.45 10.58 -8.50
CA HIS A 212 -26.17 9.30 -8.46
C HIS A 212 -25.86 8.51 -7.18
N SER A 213 -26.60 8.83 -6.12
CA SER A 213 -26.60 8.09 -4.85
C SER A 213 -27.47 6.85 -4.98
N GLY A 214 -26.89 5.67 -4.77
CA GLY A 214 -27.66 4.46 -4.62
C GLY A 214 -26.82 3.35 -4.01
N ILE A 215 -27.25 2.90 -2.83
CA ILE A 215 -26.79 1.81 -1.95
C ILE A 215 -26.58 0.44 -2.67
N THR A 216 -26.75 0.40 -4.00
CA THR A 216 -26.81 -0.80 -4.84
C THR A 216 -26.12 -0.63 -6.20
N ALA A 217 -24.99 0.09 -6.28
CA ALA A 217 -24.23 0.14 -7.53
C ALA A 217 -23.70 -1.25 -7.93
N TRP A 218 -23.38 -2.08 -6.93
CA TRP A 218 -22.89 -3.43 -7.10
C TRP A 218 -23.96 -4.39 -7.61
N LYS A 219 -23.68 -4.99 -8.76
CA LYS A 219 -24.45 -6.08 -9.35
C LYS A 219 -23.56 -7.31 -9.50
N GLU A 220 -24.18 -8.47 -9.39
CA GLU A 220 -23.47 -9.72 -9.65
C GLU A 220 -23.29 -9.93 -11.16
N ASN A 221 -22.07 -10.24 -11.59
CA ASN A 221 -21.81 -10.73 -12.93
C ASN A 221 -21.85 -12.26 -12.95
N MET A 222 -22.95 -12.83 -13.45
CA MET A 222 -23.19 -14.27 -13.43
C MET A 222 -22.15 -15.08 -14.20
N GLN A 223 -21.58 -14.54 -15.29
CA GLN A 223 -20.59 -15.26 -16.09
C GLN A 223 -19.28 -15.44 -15.32
N TRP A 224 -18.80 -14.37 -14.68
CA TRP A 224 -17.58 -14.42 -13.88
C TRP A 224 -17.80 -15.13 -12.54
N SER A 225 -18.98 -15.01 -11.93
CA SER A 225 -19.37 -15.82 -10.77
C SER A 225 -19.34 -17.32 -11.10
N ALA A 226 -19.86 -17.72 -12.25
CA ALA A 226 -19.82 -19.12 -12.68
C ALA A 226 -18.38 -19.63 -12.81
N TRP A 227 -17.47 -18.83 -13.37
CA TRP A 227 -16.05 -19.16 -13.41
C TRP A 227 -15.43 -19.29 -12.01
N LEU A 228 -15.79 -18.43 -11.06
CA LEU A 228 -15.28 -18.54 -9.68
C LEU A 228 -15.71 -19.85 -9.00
N GLN A 229 -16.82 -20.43 -9.44
CA GLN A 229 -17.45 -21.61 -8.86
C GLN A 229 -17.21 -22.90 -9.66
N ASP A 230 -16.51 -22.84 -10.80
CA ASP A 230 -16.31 -23.99 -11.71
C ASP A 230 -15.37 -25.08 -11.18
N TYR A 231 -14.88 -24.99 -9.93
CA TYR A 231 -13.99 -25.98 -9.35
C TYR A 231 -14.81 -27.22 -8.95
N GLU A 232 -14.93 -28.19 -9.85
CA GLU A 232 -15.47 -29.50 -9.47
C GLU A 232 -14.57 -30.14 -8.38
N PRO A 233 -15.13 -30.60 -7.25
CA PRO A 233 -14.42 -31.51 -6.36
C PRO A 233 -14.26 -32.86 -7.07
N GLY A 234 -13.22 -33.00 -7.92
CA GLY A 234 -12.82 -34.31 -8.46
C GLY A 234 -12.55 -34.43 -9.97
N LYS A 235 -12.61 -33.37 -10.79
CA LYS A 235 -12.20 -33.46 -12.21
C LYS A 235 -10.94 -32.64 -12.55
N PRO A 236 -10.07 -33.10 -13.47
CA PRO A 236 -8.90 -32.36 -13.91
C PRO A 236 -9.27 -31.12 -14.74
N LYS A 237 -8.49 -30.06 -14.57
CA LYS A 237 -8.65 -28.74 -15.23
C LYS A 237 -8.90 -28.88 -16.75
N SER A 238 -10.00 -28.33 -17.25
CA SER A 238 -10.10 -28.01 -18.68
C SER A 238 -9.22 -26.79 -18.95
N LYS A 239 -8.40 -26.89 -20.00
CA LYS A 239 -7.56 -25.78 -20.48
C LYS A 239 -8.48 -24.74 -21.11
N MET A 240 -8.55 -23.53 -20.55
CA MET A 240 -9.06 -22.37 -21.27
C MET A 240 -8.14 -22.10 -22.46
N ALA A 241 -8.70 -22.19 -23.66
CA ALA A 241 -8.05 -21.86 -24.92
C ALA A 241 -7.61 -20.39 -24.88
N THR A 242 -6.30 -20.19 -24.84
CA THR A 242 -5.66 -18.97 -25.30
C THR A 242 -5.47 -19.17 -26.80
N ASP A 243 -6.29 -18.54 -27.63
CA ASP A 243 -5.94 -18.36 -29.03
C ASP A 243 -6.17 -16.90 -29.44
N SER A 244 -5.02 -16.24 -29.57
CA SER A 244 -4.80 -14.99 -30.25
C SER A 244 -4.98 -15.14 -31.77
N LYS A 245 -5.80 -14.27 -32.36
CA LYS A 245 -5.52 -13.45 -33.55
C LYS A 245 -4.62 -14.07 -34.66
N ALA A 246 -5.17 -14.38 -35.83
CA ALA A 246 -4.68 -13.97 -37.16
C ALA A 246 -5.49 -14.57 -38.34
N SER A 247 -5.38 -13.89 -39.49
CA SER A 247 -5.88 -14.11 -40.87
C SER A 247 -7.36 -13.78 -41.12
N SER A 248 -7.76 -12.77 -41.89
CA SER A 248 -7.27 -12.18 -43.15
C SER A 248 -7.14 -13.20 -44.29
N GLU A 249 -8.26 -13.57 -44.89
CA GLU A 249 -8.38 -14.04 -46.27
C GLU A 249 -9.87 -14.03 -46.64
N ARG A 250 -10.30 -13.03 -47.41
CA ARG A 250 -11.59 -13.07 -48.10
C ARG A 250 -11.25 -13.21 -49.58
N ASP A 251 -11.15 -14.46 -49.99
CA ASP A 251 -10.99 -14.84 -51.39
C ASP A 251 -12.23 -14.52 -52.21
N GLU A 252 -11.94 -14.05 -53.42
CA GLU A 252 -12.87 -13.88 -54.51
C GLU A 252 -13.45 -15.23 -54.96
N ARG A 253 -14.75 -15.23 -55.28
CA ARG A 253 -15.27 -16.08 -56.35
C ARG A 253 -16.46 -15.42 -57.02
N GLY A 254 -16.25 -15.01 -58.27
CA GLY A 254 -17.25 -14.39 -59.12
C GLY A 254 -18.16 -15.35 -59.88
N GLY A 255 -19.07 -14.72 -60.63
CA GLY A 255 -19.88 -15.27 -61.72
C GLY A 255 -21.29 -15.67 -61.30
N ASN A 256 -22.38 -15.28 -61.97
CA ASN A 256 -22.58 -14.52 -63.20
C ASN A 256 -24.11 -14.26 -63.35
N SER A 257 -24.49 -13.20 -64.08
CA SER A 257 -25.78 -12.93 -64.78
C SER A 257 -27.08 -12.94 -63.94
N ASP A 258 -28.02 -12.02 -64.06
CA ASP A 258 -28.64 -11.57 -65.30
C ASP A 258 -29.47 -10.26 -65.11
N SER A 259 -29.74 -9.66 -66.26
CA SER A 259 -30.28 -8.35 -66.60
C SER A 259 -31.74 -8.12 -66.20
N ARG A 260 -32.07 -6.87 -65.80
CA ARG A 260 -33.21 -6.04 -66.26
C ARG A 260 -33.56 -4.95 -65.24
N GLN A 261 -33.35 -3.69 -65.62
CA GLN A 261 -34.24 -2.59 -65.23
C GLN A 261 -35.42 -2.53 -66.23
N PRO A 262 -36.59 -1.98 -65.86
CA PRO A 262 -36.81 -0.54 -66.09
C PRO A 262 -37.67 0.21 -65.05
N VAL A 263 -37.34 1.51 -64.87
CA VAL A 263 -38.21 2.71 -64.93
C VAL A 263 -39.50 2.76 -64.07
N THR A 264 -39.45 3.65 -63.04
CA THR A 264 -40.42 4.69 -62.54
C THR A 264 -41.91 4.68 -62.94
N PRO A 265 -42.84 5.29 -62.16
CA PRO A 265 -42.73 6.56 -61.40
C PRO A 265 -42.41 6.45 -59.91
#